data_AF-A0A1P8YI17-F1
#
_entry.id   AF-A0A1P8YI17-F1
#
_cell.length_a   1.000
_cell.length_b   1.000
_cell.length_c   1.000
_cell.angle_alpha   90.00
_cell.angle_beta   90.00
_cell.angle_gamma   90.00
#
_symmetry.space_group_name_H-M   'P 1'
#
loop_
_entity.id
_entity.type
_entity.pdbx_description
1 polymer ?
#
loop_
_entity_poly.entity_id
_entity_poly.type
_entity_poly.pdbx_seq_one_letter_code
_entity_poly.pdbx_strand_id
1 'polypeptide(L)' 'MTADLRHHPADEHLRAGGPALVDVAHWASEFPWCDQARGVLEARFAGTPGWASAVSAVRTDPWTLGGC' A
#
# COMPACT_ATOMS: atom_id res chain seq x y z
N MET A 1 11.85 -0.38 -4.53
CA MET A 1 10.41 -0.37 -4.87
C MET A 1 9.74 0.63 -3.96
N THR A 2 8.99 1.57 -4.52
CA THR A 2 8.26 2.62 -3.79
C THR A 2 7.03 3.01 -4.62
N ALA A 3 6.13 3.81 -4.05
CA ALA A 3 4.99 4.39 -4.77
C ALA A 3 5.19 5.88 -5.03
N ASP A 4 4.29 6.45 -5.84
CA ASP A 4 4.13 7.89 -6.11
C ASP A 4 5.39 8.59 -6.60
N LEU A 5 6.12 7.94 -7.52
CA LEU A 5 7.31 8.55 -8.06
C LEU A 5 6.96 9.77 -8.92
N ARG A 6 7.65 10.87 -8.64
CA ARG A 6 7.64 12.07 -9.46
C ARG A 6 8.87 12.09 -10.37
N HIS A 7 8.73 12.75 -11.52
CA HIS A 7 9.78 12.79 -12.54
C HIS A 7 11.13 13.29 -12.00
N HIS A 8 11.18 14.49 -11.39
CA HIS A 8 12.44 15.07 -10.94
C HIS A 8 13.16 14.26 -9.84
N PRO A 9 12.49 13.82 -8.76
CA PRO A 9 13.13 12.96 -7.77
C PRO A 9 13.68 11.64 -8.34
N ALA A 10 12.96 11.03 -9.30
CA ALA A 10 13.42 9.79 -9.92
C ALA A 10 14.64 10.02 -10.82
N ASP A 11 14.64 11.08 -11.63
CA ASP A 11 15.77 11.43 -12.50
C ASP A 11 17.02 11.81 -11.67
N GLU A 12 16.87 12.60 -10.61
CA GLU A 12 17.97 12.97 -9.71
C GLU A 12 18.58 11.75 -9.03
N HIS A 13 17.74 10.82 -8.52
CA HIS A 13 18.20 9.57 -7.92
C HIS A 13 19.06 8.75 -8.87
N LEU A 14 18.65 8.63 -10.13
CA LEU A 14 19.39 7.88 -11.15
C LEU A 14 20.68 8.60 -11.55
N ARG A 15 20.67 9.93 -11.71
CA ARG A 15 21.89 10.72 -12.00
C ARG A 15 22.91 10.68 -10.87
N ALA A 16 22.46 10.54 -9.63
CA ALA A 16 23.31 10.32 -8.47
C ALA A 16 23.91 8.90 -8.41
N GLY A 17 23.63 8.03 -9.39
CA GLY A 17 24.09 6.63 -9.41
C GLY A 17 23.29 5.68 -8.54
N GLY A 18 22.06 6.06 -8.16
CA GLY A 18 21.15 5.21 -7.40
C GLY A 18 20.67 3.99 -8.18
N PRO A 19 20.15 2.95 -7.49
CA PRO A 19 19.60 1.77 -8.15
C PRO A 19 18.37 2.08 -9.02
N ALA A 20 17.98 1.11 -9.83
CA ALA A 20 16.73 1.19 -10.59
C ALA A 20 15.53 1.38 -9.66
N LEU A 21 14.60 2.25 -10.07
CA LEU A 21 13.36 2.53 -9.37
C LEU A 21 12.21 1.74 -10.00
N VAL A 22 11.32 1.23 -9.14
CA VAL A 22 10.06 0.59 -9.54
C VAL A 22 8.96 1.30 -8.78
N ASP A 23 8.09 1.98 -9.54
CA ASP A 23 6.87 2.60 -9.04
C ASP A 23 5.75 1.56 -8.98
N VAL A 24 5.26 1.28 -7.78
CA VAL A 24 4.08 0.44 -7.57
C VAL A 24 2.91 1.33 -7.22
N ALA A 25 1.71 0.99 -7.70
CA ALA A 25 0.51 1.70 -7.30
C ALA A 25 0.43 1.78 -5.78
N HIS A 26 0.19 2.98 -5.24
CA HIS A 26 0.22 3.23 -3.80
C HIS A 26 -0.70 2.29 -3.02
N TRP A 27 -1.91 2.06 -3.56
CA TRP A 27 -2.84 1.08 -3.02
C TRP A 27 -2.25 -0.33 -2.97
N ALA A 28 -1.54 -0.78 -4.02
CA ALA A 28 -0.96 -2.12 -4.07
C ALA A 28 0.19 -2.31 -3.07
N SER A 29 0.95 -1.25 -2.76
CA SER A 29 2.00 -1.32 -1.73
C SER A 29 1.45 -1.32 -0.30
N GLU A 30 0.34 -0.63 -0.06
CA GLU A 30 -0.13 -0.38 1.31
C GLU A 30 -1.34 -1.21 1.74
N PHE A 31 -2.26 -1.55 0.81
CA PHE A 31 -3.42 -2.39 1.13
C PHE A 31 -3.07 -3.73 1.80
N PRO A 32 -1.97 -4.43 1.44
CA PRO A 32 -1.57 -5.64 2.15
C PRO A 32 -1.34 -5.47 3.65
N TRP A 33 -1.08 -4.25 4.14
CA TRP A 33 -0.94 -3.98 5.57
C TRP A 33 -2.26 -4.00 6.32
N CYS A 34 -3.40 -3.81 5.65
CA CYS A 34 -4.71 -3.84 6.31
C CYS A 34 -4.98 -5.20 6.99
N ASP A 35 -4.56 -6.30 6.38
CA ASP A 35 -4.74 -7.63 6.99
C ASP A 35 -3.82 -7.85 8.19
N GLN A 36 -2.59 -7.30 8.13
CA GLN A 36 -1.68 -7.31 9.28
C GLN A 36 -2.24 -6.46 10.44
N ALA A 37 -2.77 -5.27 10.14
CA ALA A 37 -3.41 -4.40 11.12
C ALA A 37 -4.63 -5.07 11.76
N ARG A 38 -5.44 -5.78 10.95
CA ARG A 38 -6.53 -6.63 11.45
C ARG A 38 -6.00 -7.66 12.45
N GLY A 39 -4.92 -8.38 12.11
CA GLY A 39 -4.30 -9.35 13.03
C GLY A 39 -3.86 -8.74 14.37
N VAL A 40 -3.32 -7.52 14.37
CA VAL A 40 -2.96 -6.79 15.62
C VAL A 40 -4.20 -6.49 16.46
N LEU A 41 -5.28 -6.05 15.82
CA LEU A 41 -6.54 -5.75 16.51
C LEU A 41 -7.19 -7.02 17.07
N GLU A 42 -7.24 -8.10 16.27
CA GLU A 42 -7.76 -9.40 16.70
C GLU A 42 -7.01 -9.91 17.93
N ALA A 43 -5.68 -9.86 17.93
CA ALA A 43 -4.88 -10.26 19.09
C ALA A 43 -5.17 -9.39 20.33
N ARG A 44 -5.37 -8.08 20.14
CA ARG A 44 -5.62 -7.14 21.24
C ARG A 44 -7.01 -7.27 21.85
N PHE A 45 -8.02 -7.64 21.06
CA PHE A 45 -9.43 -7.63 21.46
C PHE A 45 -10.08 -9.01 21.51
N ALA A 46 -9.31 -10.11 21.37
CA ALA A 46 -9.82 -11.48 21.41
C ALA A 46 -10.73 -11.83 22.61
N GLY A 47 -10.54 -11.18 23.76
CA GLY A 47 -11.37 -11.38 24.96
C GLY A 47 -12.56 -10.44 25.10
N THR A 48 -12.80 -9.53 24.15
CA THR A 48 -13.86 -8.52 24.22
C THR A 48 -15.16 -9.08 23.63
N PRO A 49 -16.22 -9.31 24.43
CA PRO A 49 -17.47 -9.85 23.93
C PRO A 49 -18.09 -8.96 22.85
N GLY A 50 -18.48 -9.55 21.72
CA GLY A 50 -19.14 -8.86 20.61
C GLY A 50 -18.22 -8.01 19.73
N TRP A 51 -16.90 -8.03 19.96
CA TRP A 51 -15.95 -7.32 19.11
C TRP A 51 -15.70 -8.07 17.80
N ALA A 52 -15.55 -7.34 16.70
CA ALA A 52 -15.20 -7.87 15.38
C ALA A 52 -14.47 -6.81 14.56
N SER A 53 -13.61 -7.25 13.64
CA SER A 53 -12.95 -6.39 12.67
C SER A 53 -12.99 -6.98 11.25
N ALA A 54 -12.94 -6.12 10.24
CA ALA A 54 -12.95 -6.52 8.84
C ALA A 54 -12.04 -5.60 8.02
N VAL A 55 -11.39 -6.17 7.01
CA VAL A 55 -10.72 -5.40 5.95
C VAL A 55 -11.70 -5.24 4.80
N SER A 56 -11.88 -3.99 4.31
CA SER A 56 -12.71 -3.74 3.14
C SER A 56 -12.13 -4.45 1.91
N ALA A 57 -12.96 -5.23 1.20
CA ALA A 57 -12.58 -5.85 -0.06
C ALA A 57 -12.73 -4.89 -1.27
N VAL A 58 -13.30 -3.70 -1.06
CA VAL A 58 -13.44 -2.70 -2.13
C VAL A 58 -12.08 -2.12 -2.46
N ARG A 59 -11.64 -2.29 -3.71
CA ARG A 59 -10.42 -1.64 -4.20
C ARG A 59 -10.66 -0.13 -4.27
N THR A 60 -9.84 0.63 -3.56
CA THR A 60 -9.90 2.10 -3.51
C THR A 60 -8.83 2.78 -4.34
N ASP A 61 -8.06 2.02 -5.13
CA ASP A 61 -7.14 2.56 -6.12
C ASP A 61 -7.91 3.39 -7.15
N PRO A 62 -7.67 4.71 -7.27
CA PRO A 62 -8.37 5.55 -8.23
C PRO A 62 -7.86 5.33 -9.67
N TRP A 63 -6.74 4.62 -9.85
CA TRP A 63 -6.10 4.45 -11.15
C TRP A 63 -6.27 3.03 -11.70
N THR A 64 -6.41 2.93 -13.02
CA THR A 64 -6.37 1.65 -13.73
C THR A 64 -5.52 1.78 -14.99
N LEU A 65 -4.63 0.81 -15.21
CA LEU A 65 -3.85 0.70 -16.43
C LEU A 65 -4.71 0.00 -17.49
N GLY A 66 -5.61 0.73 -18.15
CA GLY A 66 -6.50 0.14 -19.15
C GLY A 66 -7.72 0.95 -19.58
N GLY A 67 -7.75 2.26 -19.30
CA GLY A 67 -8.78 3.15 -19.85
C GLY A 67 -8.34 3.73 -21.20
N CYS A 68 -8.62 2.99 -22.27
CA CYS A 68 -8.74 3.54 -23.62
C CYS A 68 -10.22 3.52 -24.02
#